data_AF-A0A451AQE5-F1
#
_entry.id   AF-A0A451AQE5-F1
#
_cell.length_a   1.000
_cell.length_b   1.000
_cell.length_c   1.000
_cell.angle_alpha   90.00
_cell.angle_beta   90.00
_cell.angle_gamma   90.00
#
_symmetry.space_group_name_H-M   'P 1'
#
loop_
_entity.id
_entity.type
_entity.pdbx_description
1 polymer ?
#
loop_
_entity_poly.entity_id
_entity_poly.type
_entity_poly.pdbx_seq_one_letter_code
_entity_poly.pdbx_strand_id
1 'polypeptide(L)'
;MSMQSIVRTITAFALFTATVHGAHAEELVGSIPGQLSVRQGAAVYIPIEVPPGVAGMQPDLAITYNSNAGNGLLGVGFSLSGLSTITRCGQTIAQDGAKAGVYYDDRDRF
;
A
#
# COMPACT_ATOMS: atom_id res chain seq x y z
N MET A 1 22.87 2.00 -46.88
CA MET A 1 23.02 1.78 -45.42
C MET A 1 23.57 0.36 -45.24
N SER A 2 24.84 0.22 -44.84
CA SER A 2 25.54 -1.08 -44.87
C SER A 2 24.98 -2.05 -43.83
N MET A 3 24.78 -3.31 -44.22
CA MET A 3 24.27 -4.42 -43.38
C MET A 3 25.00 -4.52 -42.02
N GLN A 4 26.27 -4.13 -41.97
CA GLN A 4 27.09 -4.15 -40.75
C GLN A 4 26.72 -3.07 -39.72
N SER A 5 26.13 -1.94 -40.14
CA SER A 5 25.63 -0.92 -39.20
C SER A 5 24.34 -1.37 -38.52
N ILE A 6 23.43 -2.02 -39.25
CA ILE A 6 22.14 -2.48 -38.72
C ILE A 6 22.34 -3.58 -37.67
N VAL A 7 23.23 -4.53 -37.95
CA VAL A 7 23.54 -5.61 -37.00
C VAL A 7 24.12 -5.05 -35.70
N ARG A 8 25.06 -4.08 -35.78
CA ARG A 8 25.67 -3.43 -34.60
C ARG A 8 24.67 -2.68 -33.73
N THR A 9 23.69 -2.00 -34.32
CA THR A 9 22.66 -1.27 -33.55
C THR A 9 21.67 -2.23 -32.89
N ILE A 10 21.35 -3.36 -33.51
CA ILE A 10 20.45 -4.38 -32.93
C ILE A 10 21.15 -5.11 -31.77
N THR A 11 22.43 -5.48 -31.90
CA THR A 11 23.18 -6.11 -30.79
C THR A 11 23.36 -5.15 -29.62
N ALA A 12 23.57 -3.85 -29.88
CA ALA A 12 23.68 -2.84 -28.83
C ALA A 12 22.35 -2.63 -28.07
N PHE A 13 21.20 -2.72 -28.74
CA PHE A 13 19.89 -2.60 -28.12
C PHE A 13 19.51 -3.85 -27.30
N ALA A 14 19.81 -5.05 -27.81
CA ALA A 14 19.57 -6.32 -27.10
C ALA A 14 20.46 -6.50 -25.85
N LEU A 15 21.66 -5.91 -25.85
CA LEU A 15 22.54 -5.92 -24.69
C LEU A 15 22.11 -4.92 -23.60
N PHE A 16 21.35 -3.88 -23.96
CA PHE A 16 20.83 -2.88 -23.02
C PHE A 16 19.60 -3.36 -22.24
N THR A 17 18.83 -4.30 -22.78
CA THR A 17 17.67 -4.89 -22.08
C THR A 17 18.04 -5.95 -21.04
N ALA A 18 19.27 -6.48 -21.05
CA ALA A 18 19.69 -7.57 -20.17
C ALA A 18 20.15 -7.12 -18.77
N THR A 19 20.18 -5.82 -18.48
CA THR A 19 20.68 -5.28 -17.19
C THR A 19 19.62 -4.59 -16.33
N VAL A 20 18.33 -4.76 -16.63
CA VAL A 20 17.27 -4.39 -15.67
C VAL A 20 17.13 -5.54 -14.64
N HIS A 21 18.17 -5.72 -13.82
CA HIS A 21 18.06 -6.53 -12.62
C HIS A 21 17.37 -5.67 -11.56
N GLY A 22 16.08 -5.95 -11.32
CA GLY A 22 15.42 -5.45 -10.12
C GLY A 22 16.23 -5.88 -8.90
N ALA A 23 16.68 -4.93 -8.10
CA ALA A 23 17.39 -5.22 -6.87
C ALA A 23 16.45 -5.98 -5.91
N HIS A 24 16.58 -7.30 -5.86
CA HIS A 24 16.06 -8.09 -4.76
C HIS A 24 17.04 -7.96 -3.61
N ALA A 25 16.63 -7.23 -2.57
CA ALA A 25 17.36 -7.18 -1.31
C ALA A 25 17.36 -8.59 -0.70
N GLU A 26 18.56 -9.12 -0.43
CA GLU A 26 18.75 -10.34 0.34
C GLU A 26 18.29 -10.09 1.78
N GLU A 27 17.24 -10.81 2.19
CA GLU A 27 16.60 -10.60 3.48
C GLU A 27 17.44 -11.26 4.58
N LEU A 28 18.12 -10.45 5.41
CA LEU A 28 18.85 -10.97 6.57
C LEU A 28 17.88 -11.68 7.52
N VAL A 29 18.28 -12.85 8.05
CA VAL A 29 17.49 -13.55 9.07
C VAL A 29 17.17 -12.59 10.22
N GLY A 30 15.86 -12.44 10.50
CA GLY A 30 15.36 -11.53 11.54
C GLY A 30 15.02 -10.13 11.06
N SER A 31 15.15 -9.80 9.77
CA SER A 31 14.48 -8.63 9.23
C SER A 31 12.98 -8.85 9.14
N ILE A 32 12.24 -7.75 9.18
CA ILE A 32 10.81 -7.75 8.98
C ILE A 32 10.57 -7.60 7.48
N PRO A 33 9.81 -8.52 6.85
CA PRO A 33 9.48 -8.39 5.44
C PRO A 33 8.70 -7.09 5.25
N GLY A 34 9.10 -6.28 4.27
CA GLY A 34 8.47 -5.00 4.04
C GLY A 34 8.71 -4.44 2.65
N GLN A 35 7.73 -3.72 2.12
CA GLN A 35 7.81 -3.06 0.83
C GLN A 35 7.84 -1.56 1.04
N LEU A 36 8.87 -0.90 0.51
CA LEU A 36 9.05 0.55 0.59
C LEU A 36 8.70 1.19 -0.76
N SER A 37 7.93 2.28 -0.72
CA SER A 37 7.59 3.11 -1.87
C SER A 37 7.72 4.59 -1.53
N VAL A 38 8.22 5.39 -2.49
CA VAL A 38 8.48 6.83 -2.30
C VAL A 38 7.69 7.74 -3.26
N ARG A 39 6.67 7.21 -3.94
CA ARG A 39 6.00 7.93 -5.06
C ARG A 39 5.32 9.25 -4.67
N GLN A 40 4.81 9.37 -3.44
CA GLN A 40 4.09 10.55 -2.94
C GLN A 40 4.41 10.81 -1.46
N GLY A 41 5.66 10.58 -1.04
CA GLY A 41 6.07 10.48 0.37
C GLY A 41 6.54 9.06 0.71
N ALA A 42 7.03 8.86 1.93
CA ALA A 42 7.52 7.55 2.36
C ALA A 42 6.34 6.66 2.76
N ALA A 43 6.19 5.53 2.08
CA ALA A 43 5.21 4.50 2.39
C ALA A 43 5.91 3.16 2.63
N VAL A 44 5.51 2.48 3.70
CA VAL A 44 6.03 1.14 4.03
C VAL A 44 4.85 0.20 4.27
N TYR A 45 4.91 -0.99 3.70
CA TYR A 45 3.94 -2.06 3.91
C TYR A 45 4.63 -3.24 4.59
N ILE A 46 4.12 -3.67 5.75
CA ILE A 46 4.67 -4.78 6.55
C ILE A 46 3.55 -5.82 6.74
N PRO A 47 3.57 -6.96 6.02
CA PRO A 47 2.57 -8.00 6.18
C PRO A 47 2.64 -8.62 7.59
N ILE A 48 1.46 -8.92 8.15
CA ILE A 48 1.33 -9.69 9.38
C ILE A 48 1.05 -11.13 9.00
N GLU A 49 1.91 -12.05 9.46
CA GLU A 49 1.66 -13.46 9.30
C GLU A 49 0.45 -13.89 10.14
N VAL A 50 -0.55 -14.44 9.47
CA VAL A 50 -1.73 -15.01 10.10
C VAL A 50 -1.80 -16.51 9.85
N PRO A 51 -2.30 -17.29 10.81
CA PRO A 51 -2.52 -18.71 10.60
C PRO A 51 -3.56 -18.95 9.48
N PRO A 52 -3.48 -20.08 8.78
CA PRO A 52 -4.49 -20.42 7.77
C PRO A 52 -5.90 -20.42 8.35
N GLY A 53 -6.78 -19.67 7.69
CA GLY A 53 -8.19 -19.59 8.07
C GLY A 53 -8.97 -20.87 7.71
N VAL A 54 -10.02 -21.15 8.46
CA VAL A 54 -10.94 -22.26 8.14
C VAL A 54 -11.55 -22.01 6.75
N ALA A 55 -11.51 -23.02 5.88
CA ALA A 55 -11.97 -22.92 4.49
C ALA A 55 -11.28 -21.80 3.68
N GLY A 56 -10.05 -21.41 4.03
CA GLY A 56 -9.31 -20.35 3.33
C GLY A 56 -9.76 -18.94 3.69
N MET A 57 -10.65 -18.77 4.68
CA MET A 57 -11.12 -17.48 5.16
C MET A 57 -10.13 -16.92 6.18
N GLN A 58 -8.99 -16.40 5.71
CA GLN A 58 -8.07 -15.62 6.53
C GLN A 58 -8.17 -14.13 6.18
N PRO A 59 -7.98 -13.23 7.16
CA PRO A 59 -7.79 -11.82 6.85
C PRO A 59 -6.41 -11.60 6.23
N ASP A 60 -6.30 -10.64 5.31
CA ASP A 60 -5.02 -10.13 4.84
C ASP A 60 -4.67 -8.90 5.68
N LEU A 61 -3.78 -9.05 6.67
CA LEU A 61 -3.44 -8.00 7.63
C LEU A 61 -2.04 -7.45 7.36
N ALA A 62 -1.88 -6.15 7.48
CA ALA A 62 -0.57 -5.51 7.40
C ALA A 62 -0.50 -4.19 8.17
N ILE A 63 0.68 -3.88 8.70
CA ILE A 63 1.01 -2.55 9.20
C ILE A 63 1.44 -1.69 8.01
N THR A 64 0.80 -0.55 7.82
CA THR A 64 1.13 0.39 6.76
C THR A 64 1.60 1.70 7.35
N TYR A 65 2.73 2.20 6.87
CA TYR A 65 3.20 3.55 7.11
C TYR A 65 2.95 4.44 5.90
N ASN A 66 2.52 5.67 6.12
CA ASN A 66 2.50 6.74 5.13
C ASN A 66 2.84 8.06 5.81
N SER A 67 3.88 8.74 5.33
CA SER A 67 4.34 10.01 5.91
C SER A 67 3.30 11.14 5.88
N ASN A 68 2.29 11.04 5.01
CA ASN A 68 1.19 12.01 4.94
C ASN A 68 -0.06 11.55 5.69
N ALA A 69 -0.06 10.35 6.28
CA ALA A 69 -1.21 9.87 7.04
C ALA A 69 -1.28 10.57 8.41
N GLY A 70 -2.50 10.82 8.86
CA GLY A 70 -2.77 11.37 10.18
C GLY A 70 -2.55 10.36 11.30
N ASN A 71 -3.15 10.62 12.46
CA ASN A 71 -3.11 9.71 13.59
C ASN A 71 -4.05 8.51 13.37
N GLY A 72 -3.51 7.29 13.47
CA GLY A 72 -4.27 6.05 13.37
C GLY A 72 -4.17 5.21 14.65
N LEU A 73 -4.67 3.97 14.58
CA LEU A 73 -4.65 3.01 15.70
C LEU A 73 -3.23 2.76 16.25
N LEU A 74 -2.22 2.87 15.39
CA LEU A 74 -0.82 2.59 15.72
C LEU A 74 0.02 3.86 15.87
N GLY A 75 -0.62 5.03 15.92
CA GLY A 75 0.03 6.34 16.00
C GLY A 75 0.05 7.11 14.68
N VAL A 76 0.76 8.24 14.67
CA VAL A 76 0.83 9.13 13.50
C VAL A 76 1.61 8.48 12.37
N GLY A 77 1.03 8.47 11.18
CA GLY A 77 1.62 7.87 9.99
C GLY A 77 1.50 6.36 9.90
N PHE A 78 1.11 5.67 10.98
CA PHE A 78 0.95 4.21 11.02
C PHE A 78 -0.52 3.79 11.12
N SER A 79 -0.91 2.79 10.35
CA SER A 79 -2.24 2.19 10.41
C SER A 79 -2.18 0.67 10.28
N LEU A 80 -3.21 0.00 10.79
CA LEU A 80 -3.45 -1.42 10.57
C LEU A 80 -4.43 -1.57 9.41
N SER A 81 -4.01 -2.26 8.36
CA SER A 81 -4.82 -2.57 7.17
C SER A 81 -5.41 -3.98 7.24
N GLY A 82 -6.41 -4.25 6.41
CA GLY A 82 -7.09 -5.56 6.35
C GLY A 82 -8.29 -5.73 7.27
N LEU A 83 -8.54 -4.75 8.14
CA LEU A 83 -9.71 -4.73 9.00
C LEU A 83 -10.90 -4.08 8.31
N SER A 84 -12.07 -4.68 8.47
CA SER A 84 -13.34 -4.00 8.18
C SER A 84 -13.61 -3.00 9.30
N THR A 85 -13.87 -1.74 8.95
CA THR A 85 -14.18 -0.69 9.93
C THR A 85 -15.48 -0.01 9.56
N ILE A 86 -16.31 0.23 10.57
CA ILE A 86 -17.47 1.13 10.48
C ILE A 86 -17.04 2.45 11.12
N THR A 87 -17.05 3.54 10.36
CA THR A 87 -16.59 4.85 10.82
C THR A 87 -17.74 5.84 10.87
N ARG A 88 -17.78 6.72 11.86
CA ARG A 88 -18.78 7.79 11.91
C ARG A 88 -18.66 8.70 10.69
N CYS A 89 -19.79 9.03 10.08
CA CYS A 89 -19.91 10.01 9.00
C CYS A 89 -20.92 11.11 9.37
N GLY A 90 -20.72 12.29 8.79
CA GLY A 90 -21.64 13.41 8.96
C GLY A 90 -22.94 13.21 8.19
N GLN A 91 -23.99 13.90 8.60
CA GLN A 91 -25.27 13.85 7.89
C GLN A 91 -25.19 14.57 6.54
N THR A 92 -25.86 14.01 5.54
CA THR A 92 -26.01 14.62 4.22
C THR A 92 -27.46 14.99 3.94
N ILE A 93 -27.69 16.07 3.18
CA ILE A 93 -29.06 16.46 2.79
C ILE A 93 -29.75 15.35 1.99
N ALA A 94 -28.99 14.59 1.18
CA ALA A 94 -29.52 13.54 0.32
C ALA A 94 -30.00 12.31 1.09
N GLN A 95 -29.33 11.93 2.19
CA GLN A 95 -29.64 10.72 2.97
C GLN A 95 -30.44 11.04 4.24
N ASP A 96 -30.16 12.18 4.88
CA ASP A 96 -30.63 12.51 6.22
C ASP A 96 -31.53 13.76 6.27
N GLY A 97 -31.67 14.50 5.16
CA GLY A 97 -32.44 15.75 5.09
C GLY A 97 -31.79 16.94 5.81
N ALA A 98 -30.63 16.75 6.43
CA ALA A 98 -29.87 17.79 7.13
C ALA A 98 -28.36 17.67 6.82
N LYS A 99 -27.63 18.78 6.90
CA LYS A 99 -26.16 18.80 6.80
C LYS A 99 -25.57 18.97 8.19
N ALA A 100 -24.79 17.99 8.64
CA ALA A 100 -24.15 18.01 9.96
C ALA A 100 -22.75 17.38 9.88
N GLY A 101 -21.83 17.85 10.73
CA GLY A 101 -20.53 17.21 10.90
C GLY A 101 -20.60 15.95 11.79
N VAL A 102 -19.43 15.40 12.12
CA VAL A 102 -19.29 14.36 13.15
C VAL A 102 -19.09 15.06 14.50
N TYR A 103 -20.04 14.89 15.43
CA TYR A 103 -20.03 15.51 16.75
C TYR A 103 -19.65 14.55 17.88
N TYR A 104 -19.45 13.26 17.58
CA TYR A 104 -19.19 12.19 18.55
C TYR A 104 -20.35 12.00 19.55
N ASP A 105 -21.59 12.18 19.07
CA ASP A 105 -22.82 11.95 19.82
C ASP A 105 -23.76 11.00 19.05
N ASP A 106 -24.91 10.66 19.62
CA ASP A 106 -25.82 9.66 19.04
C ASP A 106 -26.50 10.10 17.72
N ARG A 107 -26.27 11.34 17.26
CA ARG A 107 -26.83 11.88 16.02
C ARG A 107 -25.96 11.58 14.80
N ASP A 108 -24.69 11.24 14.97
CA ASP A 108 -23.81 10.91 13.84
C ASP A 108 -24.29 9.65 13.10
N ARG A 109 -23.97 9.55 11.81
CA ARG A 109 -24.22 8.37 10.98
C ARG A 109 -22.96 7.51 10.91
N PHE A 110 -23.06 6.35 10.25
CA PHE A 110 -21.95 5.42 10.04
C PHE A 110 -21.95 4.90 8.61
#